data_AF-A0ABD3IDN7-F1
#
_entry.id   AF-A0ABD3IDN7-F1
#
_cell.length_a   1.000
_cell.length_b   1.000
_cell.length_c   1.000
_cell.angle_alpha   90.00
_cell.angle_beta   90.00
_cell.angle_gamma   90.00
#
_symmetry.space_group_name_H-M   'P 1'
#
loop_
_entity.id
_entity.type
_entity.pdbx_description
1 polymer ?
#
loop_
_entity_poly.entity_id
_entity_poly.type
_entity_poly.pdbx_seq_one_letter_code
_entity_poly.pdbx_strand_id
1 'polypeptide(L)'
;MADSTSFAGAIFEVTFDMGEERKAEIPLSPEPTIIRDFATVANALLAPYTRQDISDYFPSFDPKSQAFLFKVQAYVVQKIRENIIADFRLVCKEHQILEGLELLSDWDFICDLEASSRIHPEKIAKEAALKRKLQEGEEMRRRLEQRKEEIRAREAQLVLLRRDAEKAENHASAVSIRVQNIMEDNRKLMMDEP
;
A
#
# COMPACT_ATOMS: atom_id res chain seq x y z
N MET A 1 -29.11 -18.45 35.56
CA MET A 1 -29.24 -17.02 35.23
C MET A 1 -27.84 -16.46 35.16
N ALA A 2 -27.32 -16.30 33.95
CA ALA A 2 -26.07 -15.63 33.66
C ALA A 2 -26.27 -14.97 32.29
N ASP A 3 -26.51 -13.66 32.29
CA ASP A 3 -26.76 -12.90 31.09
C ASP A 3 -25.44 -12.56 30.39
N SER A 4 -25.45 -12.82 29.08
CA SER A 4 -24.40 -12.55 28.13
C SER A 4 -24.34 -11.06 27.79
N THR A 5 -23.31 -10.36 28.24
CA THR A 5 -22.98 -9.02 27.71
C THR A 5 -22.24 -9.17 26.38
N SER A 6 -23.03 -9.09 25.31
CA SER A 6 -22.63 -8.85 23.93
C SER A 6 -21.93 -7.48 23.82
N PHE A 7 -20.64 -7.47 23.47
CA PHE A 7 -19.92 -6.25 23.10
C PHE A 7 -20.05 -6.05 21.58
N ALA A 8 -21.14 -5.42 21.16
CA ALA A 8 -21.32 -4.98 19.78
C ALA A 8 -20.39 -3.78 19.54
N GLY A 9 -19.29 -4.02 18.81
CA GLY A 9 -18.40 -2.97 18.35
C GLY A 9 -19.11 -2.05 17.37
N ALA A 10 -19.52 -0.86 17.83
CA ALA A 10 -20.00 0.20 16.97
C ALA A 10 -18.79 0.85 16.26
N ILE A 11 -18.61 0.55 14.98
CA ILE A 11 -17.72 1.30 14.10
C ILE A 11 -18.39 2.65 13.83
N PHE A 12 -17.89 3.71 14.48
CA PHE A 12 -18.30 5.09 14.15
C PHE A 12 -17.56 5.52 12.89
N GLU A 13 -18.25 5.52 11.75
CA GLU A 13 -17.82 6.23 10.55
C GLU A 13 -17.86 7.73 10.82
N VAL A 14 -16.68 8.35 10.93
CA VAL A 14 -16.53 9.80 10.78
C VAL A 14 -16.10 10.03 9.33
N THR A 15 -17.07 10.32 8.47
CA THR A 15 -16.82 10.72 7.08
C THR A 15 -16.19 12.11 7.05
N PHE A 16 -14.97 12.18 6.52
CA PHE A 16 -14.35 13.42 6.09
C PHE A 16 -14.56 13.55 4.58
N ASP A 17 -15.36 14.55 4.19
CA ASP A 17 -15.52 14.93 2.78
C ASP A 17 -14.29 15.74 2.35
N MET A 18 -13.32 15.04 1.78
CA MET A 18 -12.15 15.61 1.10
C MET A 18 -12.06 14.90 -0.24
N GLY A 19 -12.31 15.65 -1.32
CA GLY A 19 -12.44 15.14 -2.67
C GLY A 19 -11.28 14.30 -3.20
N GLU A 20 -11.61 13.57 -4.27
CA GLU A 20 -10.84 12.58 -5.04
C GLU A 20 -10.86 11.15 -4.47
N GLU A 21 -11.89 10.40 -4.88
CA GLU A 21 -11.93 8.94 -4.86
C GLU A 21 -10.79 8.35 -5.72
N ARG A 22 -9.62 8.14 -5.12
CA ARG A 22 -8.73 7.06 -5.57
C ARG A 22 -9.09 5.80 -4.82
N LYS A 23 -9.90 4.95 -5.47
CA LYS A 23 -10.05 3.55 -5.06
C LYS A 23 -8.69 2.87 -5.14
N ALA A 24 -7.96 2.87 -4.04
CA ALA A 24 -6.80 2.01 -3.89
C ALA A 24 -7.32 0.58 -3.79
N GLU A 25 -7.09 -0.21 -4.84
CA GLU A 25 -7.20 -1.67 -4.76
C GLU A 25 -6.22 -2.15 -3.69
N ILE A 26 -6.74 -2.48 -2.51
CA ILE A 26 -5.96 -3.12 -1.45
C ILE A 26 -5.85 -4.60 -1.87
N PRO A 27 -4.65 -5.13 -2.15
CA PRO A 27 -4.50 -6.56 -2.35
C PRO A 27 -4.85 -7.24 -1.02
N LEU A 28 -5.95 -8.01 -1.02
CA LEU A 28 -6.40 -8.87 0.06
C LEU A 28 -5.40 -10.05 0.24
N SER A 29 -4.18 -9.74 0.66
CA SER A 29 -3.38 -10.71 1.41
C SER A 29 -3.91 -10.69 2.84
N PRO A 30 -4.26 -11.83 3.46
CA PRO A 30 -4.59 -11.86 4.87
C PRO A 30 -3.39 -11.28 5.64
N GLU A 31 -3.62 -10.17 6.31
CA GLU A 31 -2.59 -9.53 7.12
C GLU A 31 -2.21 -10.50 8.25
N PRO A 32 -0.91 -10.78 8.48
CA PRO A 32 -0.48 -11.69 9.52
C PRO A 32 -1.09 -11.34 10.87
N THR A 33 -1.52 -12.36 11.62
CA THR A 33 -2.24 -12.22 12.90
C THR A 33 -1.57 -11.24 13.85
N ILE A 34 -0.24 -11.28 13.97
CA ILE A 34 0.52 -10.38 14.84
C ILE A 34 0.40 -8.90 14.46
N ILE A 35 0.35 -8.59 13.16
CA ILE A 35 0.22 -7.21 12.65
C ILE A 35 -1.19 -6.70 12.89
N ARG A 36 -2.20 -7.56 12.65
CA ARG A 36 -3.59 -7.24 12.95
C ARG A 36 -3.80 -6.98 14.45
N ASP A 37 -3.29 -7.87 15.29
CA ASP A 37 -3.47 -7.76 16.74
C ASP A 37 -2.73 -6.52 17.29
N PHE A 38 -1.53 -6.21 16.76
CA PHE A 38 -0.84 -4.97 17.06
C PHE A 38 -1.65 -3.73 16.65
N ALA A 39 -2.23 -3.71 15.46
CA ALA A 39 -3.09 -2.61 15.00
C ALA A 39 -4.33 -2.45 15.91
N THR A 40 -4.93 -3.55 16.37
CA THR A 40 -6.02 -3.51 17.35
C THR A 40 -5.57 -2.87 18.67
N VAL A 41 -4.42 -3.26 19.21
CA VAL A 41 -3.87 -2.69 20.45
C VAL A 41 -3.53 -1.20 20.27
N ALA A 42 -2.88 -0.83 19.16
CA ALA A 42 -2.55 0.56 18.86
C ALA A 42 -3.80 1.43 18.78
N ASN A 43 -4.88 0.93 18.15
CA ASN A 43 -6.16 1.64 18.07
C ASN A 43 -6.84 1.79 19.44
N ALA A 44 -6.74 0.78 20.31
CA ALA A 44 -7.29 0.84 21.66
C ALA A 44 -6.51 1.81 22.56
N LEU A 45 -5.18 1.78 22.51
CA LEU A 45 -4.32 2.66 23.30
C LEU A 45 -4.45 4.13 22.89
N LEU A 46 -4.58 4.37 21.59
CA LEU A 46 -4.69 5.71 21.04
C LEU A 46 -6.14 6.11 20.81
N ALA A 47 -7.09 5.61 21.62
CA ALA A 47 -8.50 6.01 21.51
C ALA A 47 -8.61 7.55 21.53
N PRO A 48 -9.35 8.16 20.59
CA PRO A 48 -9.49 9.61 20.58
C PRO A 48 -10.24 10.07 21.82
N TYR A 49 -9.80 11.19 22.39
CA TYR A 49 -10.55 11.91 23.41
C TYR A 49 -11.90 12.34 22.86
N THR A 50 -12.90 12.39 23.72
CA THR A 50 -14.22 12.93 23.39
C THR A 50 -14.17 14.46 23.33
N ARG A 51 -15.20 15.07 22.75
CA ARG A 51 -15.35 16.54 22.79
C ARG A 51 -15.46 17.07 24.22
N GLN A 52 -16.05 16.28 25.12
CA GLN A 52 -16.19 16.65 26.52
C GLN A 52 -14.82 16.71 27.19
N ASP A 53 -13.97 15.72 26.94
CA ASP A 53 -12.60 15.70 27.47
C ASP A 53 -11.83 16.96 27.07
N ILE A 54 -11.93 17.41 25.81
CA ILE A 54 -11.29 18.66 25.36
C ILE A 54 -11.85 19.88 26.09
N SER A 55 -13.15 19.92 26.36
CA SER A 55 -13.77 21.01 27.12
C SER A 55 -13.28 21.03 28.58
N ASP A 56 -13.13 19.85 29.17
CA ASP A 56 -12.69 19.67 30.56
C ASP A 56 -11.19 19.98 30.72
N TYR A 57 -10.34 19.62 29.74
CA TYR A 57 -8.91 19.94 29.75
C TYR A 57 -8.62 21.41 29.41
N PHE A 58 -9.45 22.05 28.59
CA PHE A 58 -9.26 23.43 28.13
C PHE A 58 -10.49 24.32 28.43
N PRO A 59 -10.91 24.45 29.70
CA PRO A 59 -12.15 25.14 30.06
C PRO A 59 -12.09 26.66 29.84
N SER A 60 -10.89 27.24 29.79
CA SER A 60 -10.67 28.66 29.53
C SER A 60 -10.77 29.05 28.05
N PHE A 61 -10.80 28.07 27.15
CA PHE A 61 -10.86 28.30 25.71
C PHE A 61 -12.30 28.52 25.28
N ASP A 62 -12.51 29.39 24.29
CA ASP A 62 -13.84 29.57 23.72
C ASP A 62 -14.28 28.32 22.93
N PRO A 63 -15.59 28.11 22.74
CA PRO A 63 -16.11 26.90 22.08
C PRO A 63 -15.55 26.66 20.66
N LYS A 64 -15.18 27.71 19.90
CA LYS A 64 -14.61 27.52 18.56
C LYS A 64 -13.19 26.98 18.66
N SER A 65 -12.40 27.50 19.59
CA SER A 65 -11.05 27.01 19.85
C SER A 65 -11.05 25.58 20.39
N GLN A 66 -11.99 25.23 21.29
CA GLN A 66 -12.17 23.84 21.75
C GLN A 66 -12.54 22.90 20.61
N ALA A 67 -13.45 23.30 19.71
CA ALA A 67 -13.80 22.51 18.54
C ALA A 67 -12.63 22.33 17.55
N PHE A 68 -11.79 23.36 17.40
CA PHE A 68 -10.56 23.26 16.60
C PHE A 68 -9.56 22.29 17.23
N LEU A 69 -9.33 22.38 18.55
CA LEU A 69 -8.45 21.47 19.28
C LEU A 69 -8.90 20.02 19.17
N PHE A 70 -10.20 19.75 19.25
CA PHE A 70 -10.76 18.42 19.02
C PHE A 70 -10.42 17.88 17.61
N LYS A 71 -10.54 18.71 16.58
CA LYS A 71 -10.17 18.32 15.20
C LYS A 71 -8.66 18.04 15.07
N VAL A 72 -7.83 18.90 15.64
CA VAL A 72 -6.37 18.74 15.63
C VAL A 72 -5.97 17.46 16.37
N GLN A 73 -6.55 17.22 17.54
CA GLN A 73 -6.31 16.03 18.33
C GLN A 73 -6.70 14.76 17.56
N ALA A 74 -7.88 14.73 16.92
CA ALA A 74 -8.30 13.59 16.10
C ALA A 74 -7.32 13.33 14.94
N TYR A 75 -6.87 14.39 14.26
CA TYR A 75 -5.89 14.29 13.19
C TYR A 75 -4.54 13.76 13.68
N VAL A 76 -4.02 14.29 14.78
CA VAL A 76 -2.74 13.88 15.36
C VAL A 76 -2.80 12.42 15.80
N VAL A 77 -3.87 12.02 16.50
CA VAL A 77 -4.07 10.62 16.92
C VAL A 77 -4.10 9.69 15.72
N GLN A 78 -4.82 10.05 14.67
CA GLN A 78 -4.87 9.26 13.43
C GLN A 78 -3.48 9.11 12.79
N LYS A 79 -2.71 10.21 12.71
CA LYS A 79 -1.35 10.16 12.15
C LYS A 79 -0.39 9.33 12.99
N ILE A 80 -0.48 9.41 14.31
CA ILE A 80 0.33 8.58 15.21
C ILE A 80 0.01 7.10 15.00
N ARG A 81 -1.28 6.73 14.90
CA ARG A 81 -1.70 5.34 14.62
C ARG A 81 -1.12 4.82 13.31
N GLU A 82 -1.28 5.60 12.23
CA GLU A 82 -0.76 5.25 10.91
C GLU A 82 0.76 5.04 10.94
N ASN A 83 1.49 5.94 11.59
CA ASN A 83 2.95 5.85 11.68
C ASN A 83 3.40 4.64 12.52
N ILE A 84 2.84 4.43 13.70
CA ILE A 84 3.25 3.32 14.57
C ILE A 84 2.96 1.96 13.94
N ILE A 85 1.82 1.81 13.24
CA ILE A 85 1.50 0.57 12.51
C ILE A 85 2.48 0.38 11.34
N ALA A 86 2.80 1.44 10.60
CA ALA A 86 3.77 1.37 9.51
C ALA A 86 5.17 1.00 10.00
N ASP A 87 5.64 1.62 11.09
CA ASP A 87 6.93 1.34 11.72
C ASP A 87 6.98 -0.11 12.22
N PHE A 88 5.90 -0.59 12.85
CA PHE A 88 5.82 -1.98 13.28
C PHE A 88 5.90 -2.96 12.10
N ARG A 89 5.18 -2.69 11.01
CA ARG A 89 5.28 -3.51 9.78
C ARG A 89 6.70 -3.51 9.22
N LEU A 90 7.38 -2.36 9.27
CA LEU A 90 8.78 -2.25 8.83
C LEU A 90 9.69 -3.12 9.72
N VAL A 91 9.58 -3.01 11.04
CA VAL A 91 10.33 -3.84 12.00
C VAL A 91 10.06 -5.33 11.77
N CYS A 92 8.81 -5.74 11.56
CA CYS A 92 8.47 -7.13 11.26
C CYS A 92 9.17 -7.63 9.99
N LYS A 93 9.25 -6.78 8.96
CA LYS A 93 9.92 -7.11 7.70
C LYS A 93 11.44 -7.14 7.84
N GLU A 94 12.03 -6.16 8.52
CA GLU A 94 13.48 -6.06 8.73
C GLU A 94 14.03 -7.24 9.52
N HIS A 95 13.29 -7.66 10.55
CA HIS A 95 13.69 -8.76 11.43
C HIS A 95 13.14 -10.13 11.00
N GLN A 96 12.49 -10.21 9.84
CA GLN A 96 11.89 -11.45 9.32
C GLN A 96 11.01 -12.15 10.36
N ILE A 97 10.23 -11.37 11.13
CA ILE A 97 9.43 -11.87 12.25
C ILE A 97 8.36 -12.83 11.75
N LEU A 98 7.80 -12.56 10.57
CA LEU A 98 6.77 -13.40 9.96
C LEU A 98 7.35 -14.74 9.54
N GLU A 99 8.50 -14.76 8.87
CA GLU A 99 9.19 -15.98 8.49
C GLU A 99 9.62 -16.80 9.73
N GLY A 100 10.07 -16.12 10.79
CA GLY A 100 10.40 -16.76 12.07
C GLY A 100 9.20 -17.41 12.75
N LEU A 101 8.04 -16.75 12.75
CA LEU A 101 6.80 -17.30 13.29
C LEU A 101 6.27 -18.47 12.46
N GLU A 102 6.38 -18.41 11.13
CA GLU A 102 6.03 -19.53 10.25
C GLU A 102 6.88 -20.77 10.55
N LEU A 103 8.19 -20.59 10.72
CA LEU A 103 9.10 -21.67 11.11
C LEU A 103 8.73 -22.29 12.47
N LEU A 104 8.39 -21.47 13.48
CA LEU A 104 7.97 -21.98 14.78
C LEU A 104 6.64 -22.75 14.70
N SER A 105 5.69 -22.29 13.88
CA SER A 105 4.42 -23.01 13.67
C SER A 105 4.62 -24.37 12.98
N ASP A 106 5.59 -24.47 12.07
CA ASP A 106 5.98 -25.75 11.47
C ASP A 106 6.70 -26.66 12.49
N TRP A 107 7.46 -26.09 13.43
CA TRP A 107 8.11 -26.85 14.52
C TRP A 107 7.10 -27.39 15.54
N ASP A 108 6.11 -26.60 15.97
CA ASP A 108 5.05 -27.07 16.87
C ASP A 108 4.22 -28.18 16.22
N PHE A 109 3.93 -28.08 14.92
CA PHE A 109 3.30 -29.16 14.15
C PHE A 109 4.16 -30.44 14.12
N ILE A 110 5.49 -30.32 14.00
CA ILE A 110 6.40 -31.48 14.03
C ILE A 110 6.45 -32.12 15.43
N CYS A 111 6.50 -31.31 16.49
CA CYS A 111 6.50 -31.78 17.87
C CYS A 111 5.18 -32.48 18.25
N ASP A 112 4.04 -31.94 17.82
CA ASP A 112 2.72 -32.56 18.00
C ASP A 112 2.58 -33.87 17.17
N LEU A 113 3.27 -33.98 16.03
CA LEU A 113 3.31 -35.20 15.24
C LEU A 113 4.13 -36.31 15.90
N GLU A 114 5.24 -35.98 16.57
CA GLU A 114 6.08 -36.95 17.29
C GLU A 114 5.41 -37.53 18.54
N ALA A 115 4.46 -36.79 19.14
CA ALA A 115 3.64 -37.30 20.24
C ALA A 115 2.66 -38.41 19.81
N SER A 116 2.36 -38.51 18.51
CA SER A 116 1.55 -39.58 17.91
C SER A 116 2.45 -40.71 17.43
N SER A 117 2.74 -41.65 18.32
CA SER A 117 3.57 -42.83 18.04
C SER A 117 3.01 -43.66 16.88
N ARG A 118 3.43 -43.40 15.62
CA ARG A 118 3.44 -44.31 14.44
C ARG A 118 3.72 -43.60 13.10
N ILE A 119 4.54 -42.55 13.06
CA ILE A 119 4.89 -41.92 11.77
C ILE A 119 6.39 -42.09 11.52
N HIS A 120 6.72 -42.79 10.43
CA HIS A 120 8.11 -43.02 10.01
C HIS A 120 8.76 -41.66 9.65
N PRO A 121 9.95 -41.35 10.18
CA PRO A 121 10.64 -40.07 9.93
C PRO A 121 10.89 -39.78 8.45
N GLU A 122 10.96 -40.82 7.61
CA GLU A 122 11.08 -40.68 6.15
C GLU A 122 9.82 -40.07 5.49
N LYS A 123 8.63 -40.31 6.05
CA LYS A 123 7.38 -39.74 5.54
C LYS A 123 7.29 -38.25 5.89
N ILE A 124 7.69 -37.87 7.10
CA ILE A 124 7.77 -36.48 7.55
C ILE A 124 8.77 -35.69 6.70
N ALA A 125 9.96 -36.26 6.44
CA ALA A 125 10.98 -35.62 5.60
C ALA A 125 10.49 -35.38 4.16
N LYS A 126 9.76 -36.35 3.58
CA LYS A 126 9.19 -36.22 2.23
C LYS A 126 8.06 -35.19 2.17
N GLU A 127 7.21 -35.14 3.18
CA GLU A 127 6.09 -34.19 3.25
C GLU A 127 6.58 -32.75 3.50
N ALA A 128 7.57 -32.57 4.37
CA ALA A 128 8.24 -31.29 4.58
C ALA A 128 8.98 -30.82 3.32
N ALA A 129 9.68 -31.73 2.62
CA ALA A 129 10.34 -31.41 1.36
C ALA A 129 9.32 -31.04 0.25
N LEU A 130 8.18 -31.73 0.19
CA LEU A 130 7.11 -31.43 -0.76
C LEU A 130 6.49 -30.06 -0.49
N LYS A 131 6.20 -29.73 0.77
CA LYS A 131 5.64 -28.43 1.19
C LYS A 131 6.60 -27.29 0.86
N ARG A 132 7.90 -27.44 1.14
CA ARG A 132 8.92 -26.45 0.75
C ARG A 132 8.99 -26.26 -0.76
N LYS A 133 8.95 -27.35 -1.54
CA LYS A 133 8.96 -27.25 -3.01
C LYS A 133 7.71 -26.59 -3.56
N LEU A 134 6.56 -26.80 -2.92
CA LEU A 134 5.32 -26.11 -3.27
C LEU A 134 5.42 -24.60 -2.99
N GLN A 135 5.92 -24.22 -1.81
CA GLN A 135 6.14 -22.82 -1.43
C GLN A 135 7.15 -22.12 -2.35
N GLU A 136 8.28 -22.76 -2.65
CA GLU A 136 9.26 -22.25 -3.63
C GLU A 136 8.60 -22.05 -5.00
N GLY A 137 7.73 -22.97 -5.42
CA GLY A 137 6.99 -22.87 -6.68
C GLY A 137 5.98 -21.72 -6.71
N GLU A 138 5.27 -21.49 -5.62
CA GLU A 138 4.34 -20.38 -5.46
C GLU A 138 5.06 -19.02 -5.41
N GLU A 139 6.18 -18.96 -4.71
CA GLU A 139 7.01 -17.76 -4.66
C GLU A 139 7.59 -17.42 -6.05
N MET A 140 8.11 -18.42 -6.75
CA MET A 140 8.58 -18.27 -8.13
C MET A 140 7.46 -17.81 -9.07
N ARG A 141 6.24 -18.33 -8.91
CA ARG A 141 5.06 -17.88 -9.67
C ARG A 141 4.72 -16.43 -9.38
N ARG A 142 4.76 -16.02 -8.10
CA ARG A 142 4.50 -14.64 -7.68
C ARG A 142 5.54 -13.67 -8.27
N ARG A 143 6.83 -14.01 -8.20
CA ARG A 143 7.93 -13.22 -8.79
C ARG A 143 7.79 -13.12 -10.31
N LEU A 144 7.39 -14.20 -10.97
CA LEU A 144 7.16 -14.21 -12.42
C LEU A 144 6.03 -13.26 -12.81
N GLU A 145 4.92 -13.26 -12.07
CA GLU A 145 3.78 -12.40 -12.37
C GLU A 145 4.10 -10.92 -12.12
N GLN A 146 4.82 -10.61 -11.04
CA GLN A 146 5.33 -9.25 -10.79
C GLN A 146 6.22 -8.76 -11.93
N ARG A 147 7.16 -9.59 -12.40
CA ARG A 147 8.01 -9.21 -13.55
C ARG A 147 7.21 -9.02 -14.84
N LYS A 148 6.18 -9.83 -15.09
CA LYS A 148 5.30 -9.63 -16.25
C LYS A 148 4.55 -8.32 -16.20
N GLU A 149 4.10 -7.90 -15.02
CA GLU A 149 3.42 -6.62 -14.84
C GLU A 149 4.40 -5.45 -15.03
N GLU A 150 5.61 -5.56 -14.48
CA GLU A 150 6.68 -4.58 -14.72
C GLU A 150 7.04 -4.45 -16.20
N ILE A 151 7.11 -5.57 -16.92
CA ILE A 151 7.36 -5.59 -18.37
C ILE A 151 6.22 -4.86 -19.10
N ARG A 152 4.96 -5.19 -18.79
CA ARG A 152 3.79 -4.52 -19.39
C ARG A 152 3.80 -3.00 -19.13
N ALA A 153 4.13 -2.59 -17.91
CA ALA A 153 4.24 -1.17 -17.56
C ALA A 153 5.37 -0.46 -18.34
N ARG A 154 6.52 -1.11 -18.49
CA ARG A 154 7.64 -0.57 -19.28
C ARG A 154 7.34 -0.54 -20.78
N GLU A 155 6.67 -1.55 -21.31
CA GLU A 155 6.22 -1.57 -22.70
C GLU A 155 5.23 -0.44 -22.98
N ALA A 156 4.28 -0.18 -22.07
CA ALA A 156 3.37 0.95 -22.18
C ALA A 156 4.11 2.31 -22.17
N GLN A 157 5.12 2.46 -21.31
CA GLN A 157 5.97 3.65 -21.30
C GLN A 157 6.76 3.81 -22.61
N LEU A 158 7.31 2.72 -23.15
CA LEU A 158 8.02 2.76 -24.43
C LEU A 158 7.11 3.18 -25.59
N VAL A 159 5.85 2.74 -25.60
CA VAL A 159 4.86 3.15 -26.62
C VAL A 159 4.59 4.65 -26.52
N LEU A 160 4.42 5.19 -25.31
CA LEU A 160 4.21 6.63 -25.11
C LEU A 160 5.43 7.45 -25.57
N LEU A 161 6.63 7.04 -25.17
CA LEU A 161 7.87 7.70 -25.56
C LEU A 161 8.10 7.67 -27.08
N ARG A 162 7.80 6.55 -27.75
CA ARG A 162 7.87 6.47 -29.22
C ARG A 162 6.89 7.42 -29.88
N ARG A 163 5.66 7.50 -29.38
CA ARG A 163 4.64 8.41 -29.90
C ARG A 163 5.03 9.87 -29.75
N ASP A 164 5.66 10.23 -28.64
CA ASP A 164 6.10 11.60 -28.40
C ASP A 164 7.35 11.94 -29.23
N ALA A 165 8.24 10.98 -29.48
CA ALA A 165 9.34 11.12 -30.43
C ALA A 165 8.82 11.34 -31.86
N GLU A 166 7.84 10.56 -32.33
CA GLU A 166 7.21 10.74 -33.65
C GLU A 166 6.52 12.11 -33.77
N LYS A 167 5.84 12.59 -32.73
CA LYS A 167 5.25 13.94 -32.72
C LYS A 167 6.31 15.02 -32.80
N ALA A 168 7.41 14.87 -32.06
CA ALA A 168 8.51 15.83 -32.07
C ALA A 168 9.20 15.89 -33.44
N GLU A 169 9.41 14.73 -34.08
CA GLU A 169 9.97 14.63 -35.43
C GLU A 169 9.04 15.27 -36.48
N ASN A 170 7.74 14.97 -36.43
CA ASN A 170 6.75 15.59 -37.31
C ASN A 170 6.66 17.11 -37.12
N HIS A 171 6.76 17.59 -35.88
CA HIS A 171 6.77 19.03 -35.58
C HIS A 171 8.05 19.70 -36.11
N ALA A 172 9.22 19.11 -35.89
CA ALA A 172 10.49 19.62 -36.42
C ALA A 172 10.49 19.67 -37.95
N SER A 173 9.95 18.64 -38.60
CA SER A 173 9.79 18.59 -40.06
C SER A 173 8.86 19.69 -40.58
N ALA A 174 7.69 19.89 -39.95
CA ALA A 174 6.74 20.95 -40.31
C ALA A 174 7.34 22.36 -40.14
N VAL A 175 8.13 22.59 -39.08
CA VAL A 175 8.85 23.86 -38.86
C VAL A 175 9.89 24.06 -39.96
N SER A 176 10.66 23.03 -40.31
CA SER A 176 11.67 23.12 -41.36
C SER A 176 11.07 23.46 -42.74
N ILE A 177 9.95 22.83 -43.10
CA ILE A 177 9.22 23.14 -44.35
C ILE A 177 8.71 24.58 -44.35
N ARG A 178 8.14 25.04 -43.23
CA ARG A 178 7.63 26.41 -43.11
C ARG A 178 8.75 27.45 -43.26
N VAL A 179 9.91 27.20 -42.68
CA VAL A 179 11.08 28.09 -42.80
C VAL A 179 11.58 28.13 -44.25
N GLN A 180 11.64 26.99 -44.94
CA GLN A 180 12.00 26.94 -46.37
C GLN A 180 11.02 27.74 -47.24
N ASN A 181 9.71 27.56 -47.03
CA ASN A 181 8.70 28.31 -47.79
C ASN A 181 8.83 29.83 -47.57
N ILE A 182 9.05 30.29 -46.34
CA ILE A 182 9.27 31.72 -46.05
C ILE A 182 10.53 32.23 -46.74
N MET A 183 11.62 31.45 -46.73
CA MET A 183 12.86 31.84 -47.43
C MET A 183 12.65 31.93 -48.95
N GLU A 184 11.89 31.01 -49.54
CA GLU A 184 11.56 31.06 -50.97
C GLU A 184 10.64 32.22 -51.32
N ASP A 185 9.62 32.49 -50.52
CA ASP A 185 8.69 33.61 -50.73
C ASP A 185 9.42 34.95 -50.63
N ASN A 186 10.28 35.13 -49.62
CA ASN A 186 11.15 36.31 -49.52
C ASN A 186 12.10 36.43 -50.71
N ARG A 187 12.63 35.32 -51.23
CA ARG A 187 13.51 35.33 -52.41
C ARG A 187 12.75 35.75 -53.67
N LYS A 188 11.49 35.36 -53.84
CA LYS A 188 10.65 35.77 -54.98
C LYS A 188 10.29 37.26 -54.89
N LEU A 189 9.92 37.74 -53.70
CA LEU A 189 9.63 39.17 -53.47
C LEU A 189 10.82 40.08 -53.80
N MET A 190 12.05 39.62 -53.53
CA MET A 190 13.28 40.36 -53.85
C MET A 190 13.67 40.32 -55.34
N MET A 191 13.01 39.50 -56.14
CA MET A 191 13.25 39.36 -57.59
C MET A 191 12.15 39.99 -58.45
N ASP A 192 11.03 40.40 -57.84
CA ASP A 192 9.88 41.04 -58.50
C ASP A 192 9.83 42.57 -58.29
N GLU A 193 10.88 43.20 -57.73
CA GLU A 193 11.04 44.66 -57.77
C GLU A 193 11.63 45.08 -59.15
N PRO A 194 10.94 45.95 -59.92
CA PRO A 194 11.31 46.32 -61.29
C PRO A 194 12.56 47.19 -61.43
#